data_AF-A0A800LUD9-F1
#
_entry.id   AF-A0A800LUD9-F1
#
_cell.length_a   1.000
_cell.length_b   1.000
_cell.length_c   1.000
_cell.angle_alpha   90.00
_cell.angle_beta   90.00
_cell.angle_gamma   90.00
#
_symmetry.space_group_name_H-M   'P 1'
#
loop_
_entity.id
_entity.type
_entity.pdbx_description
1 polymer ?
#
loop_
_entity_poly.entity_id
_entity_poly.type
_entity_poly.pdbx_seq_one_letter_code
_entity_poly.pdbx_strand_id
1 'polypeptide(L)'
;MDTPASTAGNVVIVSVDTRRTAYIGAYGNDWIQTPDLDRFTQQSVRFTHAHSECLPTIATRRTLHSDRRAFPFIDYHPMPPG
;
A
#
# COMPACT_ATOMS: atom_id res chain seq x y z
N MET A 1 8.73 -20.31 32.05
CA MET A 1 7.44 -19.59 32.17
C MET A 1 7.13 -19.13 30.77
N ASP A 2 6.28 -19.89 30.06
CA ASP A 2 6.06 -19.71 28.62
C ASP A 2 4.98 -18.65 28.41
N THR A 3 5.31 -17.59 27.69
CA THR A 3 4.34 -16.57 27.26
C THR A 3 3.44 -17.19 26.19
N PRO A 4 2.10 -17.17 26.35
CA PRO A 4 1.22 -17.70 25.33
C PRO A 4 1.38 -16.92 24.03
N ALA A 5 1.37 -17.64 22.90
CA ALA A 5 1.41 -17.02 21.57
C ALA A 5 0.22 -16.05 21.40
N SER A 6 0.51 -14.87 20.85
CA SER A 6 -0.47 -13.82 20.61
C SER A 6 -1.66 -14.34 19.78
N THR A 7 -2.88 -14.05 20.25
CA THR A 7 -4.12 -14.33 19.52
C THR A 7 -4.38 -13.31 18.40
N ALA A 8 -3.55 -12.27 18.27
CA ALA A 8 -3.65 -11.32 17.19
C ALA A 8 -3.24 -11.97 15.87
N GLY A 9 -4.09 -11.86 14.85
CA GLY A 9 -3.77 -12.36 13.52
C GLY A 9 -2.52 -11.71 12.92
N ASN A 10 -1.91 -12.39 11.95
CA ASN A 10 -0.78 -11.84 11.20
C ASN A 10 -1.25 -10.72 10.28
N VAL A 11 -0.50 -9.62 10.23
CA VAL A 11 -0.74 -8.52 9.29
C VAL A 11 0.29 -8.60 8.17
N VAL A 12 -0.17 -8.71 6.92
CA VAL A 12 0.69 -8.72 5.72
C VAL A 12 0.34 -7.52 4.85
N ILE A 13 1.33 -6.66 4.59
CA ILE A 13 1.17 -5.49 3.73
C ILE A 13 1.86 -5.76 2.39
N VAL A 14 1.08 -5.76 1.31
CA VAL A 14 1.59 -5.90 -0.06
C VAL A 14 1.54 -4.54 -0.75
N SER A 15 2.70 -3.94 -1.02
CA SER A 15 2.82 -2.65 -1.71
C SER A 15 3.51 -2.84 -3.05
N VAL A 16 2.84 -2.49 -4.15
CA VAL A 16 3.39 -2.59 -5.51
C VAL A 16 3.73 -1.21 -6.05
N ASP A 17 4.94 -1.06 -6.59
CA ASP A 17 5.44 0.21 -7.09
C ASP A 17 4.82 0.56 -8.45
N THR A 18 4.47 1.84 -8.64
CA THR A 18 4.05 2.40 -9.93
C THR A 18 2.86 1.67 -10.58
N ARG A 19 1.94 1.12 -9.77
CA ARG A 19 0.74 0.44 -10.27
C ARG A 19 -0.45 1.39 -10.36
N ARG A 20 -1.01 1.56 -11.57
CA ARG A 20 -2.28 2.28 -11.78
C ARG A 20 -3.47 1.33 -11.64
N THR A 21 -4.55 1.81 -11.01
CA THR A 21 -5.81 1.05 -10.86
C THR A 21 -6.45 0.67 -12.20
N ALA A 22 -6.26 1.51 -13.23
CA ALA A 22 -6.74 1.25 -14.60
C ALA A 22 -6.16 -0.02 -15.24
N TYR A 23 -5.15 -0.65 -14.64
CA TYR A 23 -4.51 -1.89 -15.13
C TYR A 23 -4.86 -3.12 -14.28
N ILE A 24 -5.97 -3.06 -13.52
CA ILE A 24 -6.41 -4.15 -12.65
C ILE A 24 -7.82 -4.57 -13.07
N GLY A 25 -8.03 -5.87 -13.26
CA GLY A 25 -9.31 -6.45 -13.67
C GLY A 25 -10.44 -6.11 -12.71
N ALA A 26 -10.19 -6.25 -11.41
CA ALA A 26 -11.10 -5.83 -10.35
C ALA A 26 -11.44 -4.33 -10.35
N TYR A 27 -10.82 -3.49 -11.17
CA TYR A 27 -11.18 -2.08 -11.34
C TYR A 27 -11.75 -1.78 -12.75
N GLY A 28 -12.14 -2.81 -13.50
CA GLY A 28 -12.81 -2.69 -14.80
C GLY A 28 -11.88 -2.80 -16.01
N ASN A 29 -10.63 -3.24 -15.84
CA ASN A 29 -9.76 -3.55 -16.97
C ASN A 29 -10.09 -4.93 -17.57
N ASP A 30 -10.32 -5.01 -18.87
CA ASP A 30 -10.69 -6.26 -19.58
C ASP A 30 -9.53 -6.88 -20.40
N TRP A 31 -8.37 -6.21 -20.44
CA TRP A 31 -7.23 -6.60 -21.27
C TRP A 31 -6.08 -7.22 -20.46
N ILE A 32 -5.67 -6.58 -19.36
CA ILE A 32 -4.59 -7.01 -18.47
C ILE A 32 -5.13 -8.02 -17.47
N GLN A 33 -4.52 -9.20 -17.46
CA GLN A 33 -4.93 -10.31 -16.61
C GLN A 33 -4.36 -10.16 -15.20
N THR A 34 -5.24 -10.00 -14.20
CA THR A 34 -4.85 -9.96 -12.77
C THR A 34 -5.59 -11.00 -11.92
N PRO A 35 -5.63 -12.27 -12.32
CA PRO A 35 -6.55 -13.27 -11.76
C PRO A 35 -6.43 -13.47 -10.25
N ASP A 36 -5.23 -13.46 -9.69
CA ASP A 36 -5.03 -13.62 -8.24
C ASP A 36 -5.50 -12.40 -7.44
N LEU A 37 -5.29 -11.20 -7.96
CA LEU A 37 -5.77 -9.97 -7.33
C LEU A 37 -7.29 -9.89 -7.44
N ASP A 38 -7.86 -10.29 -8.58
CA ASP A 38 -9.29 -10.30 -8.81
C ASP A 38 -9.98 -11.29 -7.86
N ARG A 39 -9.43 -12.50 -7.69
CA ARG A 39 -9.89 -13.48 -6.70
C ARG A 39 -9.78 -12.94 -5.28
N PHE A 40 -8.68 -12.28 -4.93
CA PHE A 40 -8.51 -11.67 -3.61
C PHE A 40 -9.56 -10.60 -3.30
N THR A 41 -9.94 -9.79 -4.30
CA THR A 41 -10.96 -8.75 -4.11
C THR A 41 -12.37 -9.29 -3.84
N GLN A 42 -12.70 -10.52 -4.26
CA GLN A 42 -14.00 -11.14 -3.98
C GLN A 42 -14.19 -11.48 -2.49
N GLN A 43 -13.10 -11.58 -1.73
CA GLN A 43 -13.10 -11.90 -0.31
C GLN A 43 -12.65 -10.72 0.56
N SER A 44 -12.53 -9.52 -0.04
CA SER A 44 -11.93 -8.34 0.59
C SER A 44 -12.82 -7.11 0.43
N VAL A 45 -12.56 -6.10 1.25
CA VAL A 45 -13.08 -4.75 1.00
C VAL A 45 -12.24 -4.09 -0.08
N ARG A 46 -12.88 -3.59 -1.14
CA ARG A 46 -12.24 -2.87 -2.25
C ARG A 46 -12.49 -1.37 -2.12
N PHE A 47 -11.41 -0.59 -2.01
CA PHE A 47 -11.48 0.88 -2.01
C PHE A 47 -11.44 1.41 -3.44
N THR A 48 -12.48 2.10 -3.88
CA THR A 48 -12.57 2.67 -5.25
C THR A 48 -11.93 4.06 -5.37
N HIS A 49 -11.68 4.73 -4.25
CA HIS A 49 -11.12 6.09 -4.17
C HIS A 49 -9.92 6.14 -3.22
N ALA A 50 -9.01 5.15 -3.34
CA ALA A 50 -7.76 5.14 -2.61
C ALA A 50 -6.71 5.98 -3.34
N HIS A 51 -6.21 7.03 -2.68
CA HIS A 51 -5.19 7.91 -3.21
C HIS A 51 -3.99 7.93 -2.28
N SER A 52 -2.78 7.91 -2.85
CA SER A 52 -1.59 8.16 -2.08
C SER A 52 -1.52 9.63 -1.68
N GLU A 53 -0.91 9.93 -0.52
CA GLU A 53 -0.69 11.30 -0.09
C GLU A 53 0.18 12.09 -1.08
N CYS A 54 1.15 11.40 -1.69
CA CYS A 54 2.04 11.92 -2.71
C CYS A 54 2.38 10.82 -3.73
N LEU A 55 2.89 11.19 -4.90
CA LEU A 55 3.22 10.27 -5.99
C LEU A 55 4.68 9.76 -6.02
N PRO A 56 5.70 10.49 -5.53
CA PRO A 56 7.07 9.98 -5.54
C PRO A 56 7.26 8.77 -4.61
N THR A 57 7.88 7.70 -5.14
CA THR A 57 8.03 6.40 -4.46
C THR A 57 8.54 6.49 -3.02
N ILE A 58 9.63 7.21 -2.77
CA ILE A 58 10.23 7.31 -1.42
C ILE A 58 9.29 8.02 -0.45
N ALA A 59 8.63 9.09 -0.91
CA ALA A 59 7.74 9.85 -0.07
C ALA A 59 6.49 9.04 0.30
N THR A 60 5.83 8.42 -0.68
CA THR A 60 4.66 7.56 -0.43
C THR A 60 4.97 6.42 0.53
N ARG A 61 6.13 5.78 0.40
CA ARG A 61 6.52 4.71 1.32
C ARG A 61 6.73 5.22 2.74
N ARG A 62 7.33 6.41 2.91
CA ARG A 62 7.49 7.01 4.24
C ARG A 62 6.15 7.31 4.90
N THR A 63 5.19 7.84 4.15
CA THR A 63 3.86 8.15 4.70
C THR A 63 3.16 6.86 5.13
N LEU A 64 3.27 5.77 4.35
CA LEU A 64 2.75 4.44 4.69
C LEU A 64 3.40 3.83 5.95
N HIS A 65 4.69 4.03 6.18
CA HIS A 65 5.41 3.43 7.30
C HIS A 65 5.40 4.25 8.58
N SER A 66 5.28 5.57 8.48
CA SER A 66 5.40 6.48 9.62
C SER A 66 4.10 7.15 10.02
N ASP A 67 3.06 7.08 9.18
CA ASP A 67 1.83 7.85 9.33
C ASP A 67 2.05 9.38 9.42
N ARG A 68 3.21 9.85 8.92
CA ARG A 68 3.55 11.29 8.89
C ARG A 68 3.42 11.83 7.49
N ARG A 69 2.79 13.01 7.40
CA ARG A 69 2.69 13.79 6.18
C ARG A 69 4.09 14.10 5.62
N ALA A 70 4.29 13.78 4.34
CA ALA A 70 5.50 14.08 3.58
C ALA A 70 5.29 15.21 2.55
N PHE A 71 4.04 15.48 2.15
CA PHE A 71 3.70 16.56 1.22
C PHE A 71 2.93 17.71 1.92
N PRO A 72 3.27 18.98 1.64
CA PRO A 72 4.29 19.44 0.68
C PRO A 72 5.72 19.22 1.22
N PHE A 73 6.69 18.97 0.32
CA PHE A 73 8.09 18.65 0.65
C PHE A 73 8.90 19.82 1.27
N ILE A 74 8.23 20.77 1.93
CA ILE A 74 8.81 22.04 2.37
C ILE A 74 9.91 21.81 3.40
N ASP A 75 9.76 20.78 4.26
CA ASP A 75 10.71 20.45 5.34
C ASP A 75 11.36 19.08 5.16
N TYR A 76 11.52 18.62 3.91
CA TYR A 76 12.17 17.33 3.66
C TYR A 76 13.67 17.38 3.98
N HIS A 77 14.04 16.74 5.10
CA HIS A 77 15.44 16.44 5.41
C HIS A 77 15.71 14.94 5.20
N PRO A 78 16.64 14.56 4.31
CA PRO A 78 17.14 13.21 4.26
C PRO A 78 17.69 12.82 5.64
N MET A 79 17.35 11.62 6.12
CA MET A 79 18.04 11.08 7.30
C MET A 79 19.53 10.99 6.97
N PRO A 80 20.44 11.45 7.86
CA PRO A 80 21.86 11.26 7.66
C PRO A 80 22.16 9.77 7.49
N PRO A 81 23.15 9.39 6.67
CA PRO A 81 23.68 8.04 6.73
C PRO A 81 24.17 7.78 8.17
N GLY A 82 23.72 6.67 8.75
CA GLY A 82 24.19 6.19 10.05
C GLY A 82 25.62 5.69 10.01
#